data_AF-A0A7W1EX79-F1
#
_entry.id   AF-A0A7W1EX79-F1
#
_cell.length_a   1.000
_cell.length_b   1.000
_cell.length_c   1.000
_cell.angle_alpha   90.00
_cell.angle_beta   90.00
_cell.angle_gamma   90.00
#
_symmetry.space_group_name_H-M   'P 1'
#
loop_
_entity.id
_entity.type
_entity.pdbx_description
1 polymer ?
#
loop_
_entity_poly.entity_id
_entity_poly.type
_entity_poly.pdbx_seq_one_letter_code
_entity_poly.pdbx_strand_id
1 'polypeptide(L)'
;VQGASVFGNSTIFKNELFRIGGLRSLRGFDEESIFASTYVIPTVEYRFLFSQNSNLLLFAEGAWYENTSNGLYVSDMPVSVGAGINFETKAGILTLNYALGNQFNNGFDLRSGKIHFGLTALF
;
A
#
# COMPACT_ATOMS: atom_id res chain seq x y z
N VAL A 1 4.69 4.51 -9.56
CA VAL A 1 3.22 4.78 -9.50
C VAL A 1 2.52 3.49 -9.84
N GLN A 2 1.60 3.04 -8.99
CA GLN A 2 0.73 1.89 -9.26
C GLN A 2 -0.66 2.40 -9.64
N GLY A 3 -1.40 1.69 -10.48
CA GLY A 3 -2.76 2.08 -10.82
C GLY A 3 -3.42 1.05 -11.73
N ALA A 4 -4.74 0.91 -11.58
CA ALA A 4 -5.55 0.03 -12.40
C ALA A 4 -6.99 0.53 -12.42
N SER A 5 -7.76 0.06 -13.41
CA SER A 5 -9.18 0.29 -13.46
C SER A 5 -9.94 -0.88 -14.09
N VAL A 6 -11.13 -1.15 -13.57
CA VAL A 6 -12.09 -2.10 -14.12
C VAL A 6 -13.34 -1.33 -14.55
N PHE A 7 -13.75 -1.54 -15.79
CA PHE A 7 -14.92 -0.92 -16.41
C PHE A 7 -15.75 -1.97 -17.13
N GLY A 8 -17.07 -1.82 -17.11
CA GLY A 8 -17.99 -2.74 -17.77
C GLY A 8 -19.36 -2.11 -17.98
N ASN A 9 -20.12 -2.60 -18.97
CA ASN A 9 -21.49 -2.15 -19.26
C ASN A 9 -22.55 -2.79 -18.33
N SER A 10 -22.12 -3.76 -17.52
CA SER A 10 -22.92 -4.46 -16.50
C SER A 10 -22.49 -4.02 -15.10
N THR A 11 -23.34 -4.28 -14.11
CA THR A 11 -23.02 -4.04 -12.69
C THR A 11 -21.72 -4.73 -12.30
N ILE A 12 -20.79 -3.97 -11.72
CA ILE A 12 -19.53 -4.49 -11.19
C ILE A 12 -19.78 -5.05 -9.79
N PHE A 13 -19.37 -6.30 -9.58
CA PHE A 13 -19.49 -6.98 -8.29
C PHE A 13 -18.24 -6.79 -7.43
N LYS A 14 -18.41 -6.88 -6.10
CA LYS A 14 -17.32 -6.68 -5.13
C LYS A 14 -16.12 -7.62 -5.33
N ASN A 15 -16.34 -8.84 -5.83
CA ASN A 15 -15.28 -9.81 -6.12
C ASN A 15 -14.50 -9.52 -7.40
N GLU A 16 -14.94 -8.56 -8.20
CA GLU A 16 -14.26 -8.10 -9.41
C GLU A 16 -13.41 -6.85 -9.15
N LEU A 17 -13.55 -6.24 -7.97
CA LEU A 17 -12.78 -5.08 -7.58
C LEU A 17 -11.34 -5.44 -7.23
N PHE A 18 -10.44 -4.51 -7.51
CA PHE A 18 -9.09 -4.55 -6.98
C PHE A 18 -9.12 -4.40 -5.46
N ARG A 19 -8.16 -5.03 -4.82
CA ARG A 19 -7.94 -4.90 -3.37
C ARG A 19 -6.59 -4.24 -3.16
N ILE A 20 -6.63 -3.07 -2.54
CA ILE A 20 -5.44 -2.29 -2.17
C ILE A 20 -5.37 -2.15 -0.65
N GLY A 21 -4.23 -1.69 -0.16
CA GLY A 21 -3.85 -1.76 1.26
C GLY A 21 -2.92 -2.94 1.51
N GLY A 22 -1.91 -2.73 2.35
CA GLY A 22 -0.91 -3.73 2.69
C GLY A 22 0.49 -3.43 2.18
N LEU A 23 1.41 -4.37 2.38
CA LEU A 23 2.84 -4.23 2.08
C LEU A 23 3.13 -3.95 0.61
N ARG A 24 2.29 -4.45 -0.31
CA ARG A 24 2.53 -4.42 -1.76
C ARG A 24 1.89 -3.23 -2.49
N SER A 25 0.94 -2.55 -1.87
CA SER A 25 0.14 -1.51 -2.53
C SER A 25 0.20 -0.19 -1.77
N LEU A 26 -0.49 -0.09 -0.62
CA LEU A 26 -0.55 1.10 0.22
C LEU A 26 -0.20 0.71 1.66
N ARG A 27 1.03 1.02 2.05
CA ARG A 27 1.57 0.69 3.37
C ARG A 27 0.89 1.52 4.44
N GLY A 28 0.85 1.01 5.68
CA GLY A 28 0.11 1.65 6.78
C GLY A 28 -1.38 1.32 6.83
N PHE A 29 -1.87 0.50 5.88
CA PHE A 29 -3.22 -0.04 5.85
C PHE A 29 -3.20 -1.55 6.04
N ASP A 30 -4.34 -2.11 6.44
CA ASP A 30 -4.52 -3.56 6.52
C ASP A 30 -4.51 -4.18 5.11
N GLU A 31 -3.99 -5.39 4.99
CA GLU A 31 -3.89 -6.13 3.71
C GLU A 31 -5.27 -6.24 3.05
N GLU A 32 -5.32 -5.86 1.77
CA GLU A 32 -6.53 -5.96 0.93
C GLU A 32 -7.79 -5.28 1.51
N SER A 33 -7.61 -4.29 2.40
CA SER A 33 -8.73 -3.67 3.13
C SER A 33 -9.56 -2.69 2.29
N ILE A 34 -9.01 -2.15 1.21
CA ILE A 34 -9.67 -1.14 0.37
C ILE A 34 -10.07 -1.80 -0.96
N PHE A 35 -11.37 -1.81 -1.23
CA PHE A 35 -11.93 -2.30 -2.48
C PHE A 35 -12.06 -1.15 -3.48
N ALA A 36 -11.42 -1.26 -4.64
CA ALA A 36 -11.37 -0.21 -5.64
C ALA A 36 -11.75 -0.73 -7.04
N SER A 37 -12.64 -0.02 -7.73
CA SER A 37 -12.87 -0.19 -9.17
C SER A 37 -11.79 0.54 -9.97
N THR A 38 -11.42 1.73 -9.53
CA THR A 38 -10.31 2.53 -10.09
C THR A 38 -9.38 2.93 -8.95
N TYR A 39 -8.07 2.85 -9.15
CA TYR A 39 -7.13 3.45 -8.20
C TYR A 39 -5.85 3.94 -8.87
N VAL A 40 -5.20 4.89 -8.21
CA VAL A 40 -3.83 5.32 -8.49
C VAL A 40 -3.10 5.54 -7.17
N ILE A 41 -1.87 5.05 -7.07
CA ILE A 41 -1.00 5.17 -5.90
C ILE A 41 0.36 5.71 -6.35
N PRO A 42 0.56 7.04 -6.34
CA PRO A 42 1.90 7.61 -6.34
C PRO A 42 2.67 7.26 -5.06
N THR A 43 3.92 6.85 -5.23
CA THR A 43 4.85 6.52 -4.15
C THR A 43 6.12 7.34 -4.33
N VAL A 44 6.53 8.04 -3.28
CA VAL A 44 7.85 8.65 -3.16
C VAL A 44 8.62 7.85 -2.12
N GLU A 45 9.79 7.34 -2.49
CA GLU A 45 10.61 6.54 -1.59
C GLU A 45 12.07 6.95 -1.72
N TYR A 46 12.67 7.27 -0.58
CA TYR A 46 14.08 7.58 -0.44
C TYR A 46 14.79 6.39 0.22
N ARG A 47 15.87 5.90 -0.40
CA ARG A 47 16.64 4.75 0.08
C ARG A 47 18.09 5.12 0.34
N PHE A 48 18.54 4.88 1.56
CA PHE A 48 19.95 4.92 1.93
C PHE A 48 20.53 3.50 1.89
N LEU A 49 21.34 3.23 0.86
CA LEU A 49 22.01 1.95 0.67
C LEU A 49 23.27 1.87 1.55
N PHE A 50 23.33 0.87 2.43
CA PHE A 50 24.54 0.57 3.21
C PHE A 50 25.15 -0.78 2.84
N SER A 51 24.46 -1.57 2.01
CA SER A 51 24.98 -2.75 1.31
C SER A 51 24.29 -2.87 -0.05
N GLN A 52 24.70 -3.83 -0.87
CA GLN A 52 24.13 -4.08 -2.20
C GLN A 52 22.63 -4.42 -2.13
N ASN A 53 22.22 -5.26 -1.18
CA ASN A 53 20.82 -5.65 -0.98
C ASN A 53 20.23 -5.17 0.35
N SER A 54 20.91 -4.26 1.06
CA SER A 54 20.45 -3.73 2.35
C SER A 54 20.36 -2.21 2.36
N ASN A 55 19.24 -1.69 2.84
CA ASN A 55 18.97 -0.26 2.85
C ASN A 55 18.03 0.16 3.98
N LEU A 56 18.17 1.41 4.41
CA LEU A 56 17.13 2.11 5.17
C LEU A 56 16.28 2.90 4.17
N LEU A 57 14.98 2.94 4.39
CA LEU A 57 14.07 3.65 3.52
C LEU A 57 13.10 4.54 4.29
N LEU A 58 12.75 5.66 3.67
CA LEU A 58 11.66 6.53 4.06
C LEU A 58 10.72 6.62 2.87
N PHE A 59 9.41 6.56 3.12
CA PHE A 59 8.42 6.63 2.05
C PHE A 59 7.22 7.48 2.44
N ALA A 60 6.61 8.04 1.40
CA ALA A 60 5.32 8.67 1.43
C ALA A 60 4.51 8.17 0.24
N GLU A 61 3.26 7.79 0.48
CA GLU A 61 2.34 7.31 -0.54
C GLU A 61 1.06 8.13 -0.46
N GLY A 62 0.56 8.54 -1.62
CA GLY A 62 -0.80 9.05 -1.75
C GLY A 62 -1.56 8.06 -2.59
N ALA A 63 -2.84 7.88 -2.31
CA ALA A 63 -3.72 7.08 -3.12
C ALA A 63 -4.97 7.90 -3.44
N TRP A 64 -5.50 7.73 -4.64
CA TRP A 64 -6.86 8.08 -4.96
C TRP A 64 -7.53 6.82 -5.47
N TYR A 65 -8.72 6.52 -4.94
CA TYR A 65 -9.49 5.39 -5.41
C TYR A 65 -10.97 5.70 -5.48
N GLU A 66 -11.65 4.89 -6.27
CA GLU A 66 -13.10 4.86 -6.39
C GLU A 66 -13.59 3.43 -6.26
N ASN A 67 -14.80 3.26 -5.76
CA ASN A 67 -15.52 2.01 -5.72
C ASN A 67 -16.93 2.25 -6.27
N THR A 68 -17.24 1.61 -7.39
CA THR A 68 -18.53 1.72 -8.09
C THR A 68 -19.36 0.42 -8.01
N SER A 69 -19.02 -0.50 -7.10
CA SER A 69 -19.67 -1.82 -7.06
C SER A 69 -21.09 -1.77 -6.51
N ASN A 70 -21.95 -2.64 -7.03
CA ASN A 70 -23.33 -2.85 -6.54
C ASN A 70 -24.16 -1.55 -6.38
N GLY A 71 -23.92 -0.53 -7.22
CA GLY A 71 -24.64 0.75 -7.15
C GLY A 71 -24.23 1.67 -5.99
N LEU A 72 -23.17 1.32 -5.24
CA LEU A 72 -22.53 2.20 -4.28
C LEU A 72 -21.39 2.96 -4.97
N TYR A 73 -21.29 4.26 -4.70
CA TYR A 73 -20.14 5.07 -5.09
C TYR A 73 -19.40 5.56 -3.84
N VAL A 74 -18.15 5.15 -3.70
CA VAL A 74 -17.23 5.63 -2.65
C VAL A 74 -15.98 6.15 -3.34
N SER A 75 -15.50 7.31 -2.94
CA SER A 75 -14.19 7.82 -3.35
C SER A 75 -13.48 8.40 -2.14
N ASP A 76 -12.17 8.19 -2.06
CA ASP A 76 -11.33 8.72 -0.98
C ASP A 76 -9.90 8.93 -1.49
N MET A 77 -9.14 9.73 -0.75
CA MET A 77 -7.74 10.03 -1.03
C MET A 77 -6.86 9.68 0.17
N PRO A 78 -6.63 8.38 0.47
CA PRO A 78 -5.81 8.02 1.60
C PRO A 78 -4.34 8.37 1.38
N VAL A 79 -3.66 8.70 2.46
CA VAL A 79 -2.23 9.01 2.46
C VAL A 79 -1.52 8.13 3.49
N SER A 80 -0.27 7.77 3.19
CA SER A 80 0.59 7.03 4.09
C SER A 80 1.98 7.62 4.15
N VAL A 81 2.60 7.51 5.32
CA VAL A 81 4.01 7.82 5.52
C VAL A 81 4.64 6.76 6.40
N GLY A 82 5.90 6.45 6.16
CA GLY A 82 6.57 5.43 6.93
C GLY A 82 8.07 5.35 6.69
N ALA A 83 8.66 4.43 7.42
CA ALA A 83 10.07 4.10 7.36
C ALA A 83 10.24 2.59 7.35
N GLY A 84 11.36 2.12 6.83
CA GLY A 84 11.64 0.71 6.79
C GLY A 84 13.11 0.40 6.64
N ILE A 85 13.39 -0.90 6.68
CA ILE A 85 14.71 -1.46 6.47
C ILE A 85 14.59 -2.73 5.63
N ASN A 86 15.51 -2.87 4.69
CA ASN A 86 15.80 -4.10 3.99
C ASN A 86 17.14 -4.64 4.47
N PHE A 87 17.18 -5.90 4.84
CA PHE A 87 18.39 -6.57 5.31
C PHE A 87 18.59 -7.90 4.59
N GLU A 88 19.74 -8.04 3.95
CA GLU A 88 20.17 -9.29 3.34
C GLU A 88 20.58 -10.32 4.39
N THR A 89 19.94 -11.48 4.35
CA THR A 89 20.24 -12.64 5.21
C THR A 89 20.62 -13.84 4.34
N LYS A 90 21.13 -14.92 4.96
CA LYS A 90 21.38 -16.19 4.26
C LYS A 90 20.12 -16.79 3.60
N ALA A 91 18.93 -16.43 4.07
CA ALA A 91 17.66 -16.93 3.55
C ALA A 91 17.09 -16.03 2.42
N GLY A 92 17.71 -14.88 2.13
CA GLY A 92 17.22 -13.87 1.20
C GLY A 92 17.07 -12.48 1.84
N ILE A 93 16.27 -11.61 1.23
CA ILE A 93 16.08 -10.22 1.67
C ILE A 93 14.90 -10.13 2.62
N LEU A 94 15.16 -9.78 3.87
CA LEU A 94 14.15 -9.46 4.88
C LEU A 94 13.78 -7.98 4.78
N THR A 95 12.49 -7.69 4.59
CA THR A 95 11.92 -6.35 4.55
C THR A 95 11.07 -6.12 5.79
N LEU A 96 11.30 -5.02 6.49
CA LEU A 96 10.49 -4.57 7.62
C LEU A 96 10.11 -3.10 7.40
N ASN A 97 8.81 -2.79 7.41
CA ASN A 97 8.30 -1.44 7.25
C ASN A 97 7.36 -1.11 8.41
N TYR A 98 7.44 0.12 8.91
CA TYR A 98 6.46 0.71 9.80
C TYR A 98 5.84 1.92 9.11
N ALA A 99 4.51 1.94 9.01
CA ALA A 99 3.79 3.01 8.36
C ALA A 99 2.51 3.42 9.08
N LEU A 100 2.17 4.68 8.88
CA LEU A 100 0.97 5.33 9.36
C LEU A 100 0.11 5.65 8.15
N GLY A 101 -1.11 5.12 8.14
CA GLY A 101 -2.12 5.43 7.13
C GLY A 101 -3.16 6.40 7.66
N ASN A 102 -3.67 7.26 6.78
CA ASN A 102 -4.83 8.12 7.01
C ASN A 102 -5.83 7.89 5.88
N GLN A 103 -7.10 7.68 6.22
CA GLN A 103 -8.20 7.54 5.25
C GLN A 103 -9.41 8.36 5.68
N PHE A 104 -10.26 8.73 4.73
CA PHE A 104 -11.47 9.52 4.98
C PHE A 104 -11.20 10.79 5.80
N ASN A 105 -10.00 11.37 5.63
CA ASN A 105 -9.54 12.57 6.34
C ASN A 105 -9.63 12.47 7.88
N ASN A 106 -9.47 11.28 8.45
CA ASN A 106 -9.65 11.03 9.89
C ASN A 106 -8.45 11.44 10.79
N GLY A 107 -7.46 12.17 10.25
CA GLY A 107 -6.17 12.44 10.89
C GLY A 107 -5.22 11.24 11.03
N PHE A 108 -3.93 11.50 11.21
CA PHE A 108 -2.95 10.45 11.52
C PHE A 108 -3.04 10.06 13.00
N ASP A 109 -3.25 8.77 13.28
CA ASP A 109 -3.12 8.22 14.63
C ASP A 109 -1.82 7.40 14.73
N LEU A 110 -0.86 7.89 15.52
CA LEU A 110 0.41 7.20 15.76
C LEU A 110 0.22 5.80 16.37
N ARG A 111 -0.89 5.57 17.07
CA ARG A 111 -1.20 4.29 17.70
C ARG A 111 -1.74 3.27 16.71
N SER A 112 -2.23 3.71 15.55
CA SER A 112 -2.76 2.83 14.50
C SER A 112 -1.71 2.43 13.46
N GLY A 113 -0.43 2.74 13.71
CA GLY A 113 0.65 2.37 12.82
C GLY A 113 0.72 0.86 12.59
N LYS A 114 0.98 0.48 11.34
CA LYS A 114 1.04 -0.91 10.90
C LYS A 114 2.49 -1.30 10.65
N ILE A 115 2.85 -2.49 11.12
CA ILE A 115 4.12 -3.14 10.83
C ILE A 115 3.88 -4.14 9.71
N HIS A 116 4.63 -4.00 8.62
CA HIS A 116 4.63 -4.93 7.51
C HIS A 116 5.98 -5.63 7.46
N PHE A 117 5.98 -6.95 7.30
CA PHE A 117 7.21 -7.73 7.16
C PHE A 117 7.09 -8.67 5.97
N GLY A 118 8.21 -8.94 5.30
CA GLY A 118 8.28 -9.86 4.18
C GLY A 118 9.66 -10.46 4.01
N LEU A 119 9.74 -11.66 3.48
CA LEU A 119 10.99 -12.33 3.14
C LEU A 119 10.96 -12.69 1.66
N THR A 120 11.89 -12.13 0.89
CA THR A 120 12.11 -12.50 -0.51
C THR A 120 13.26 -13.50 -0.56
N ALA A 121 12.95 -14.77 -0.77
CA ALA A 121 13.97 -15.81 -0.91
C ALA A 121 14.73 -15.64 -2.23
N LEU A 122 16.06 -15.71 -2.15
CA LEU A 122 16.96 -15.72 -3.31
C LEU A 122 17.47 -17.16 -3.45
N PHE A 123 16.99 -17.88 -4.46
CA PHE A 123 17.38 -19.25 -4.79
C PHE A 123 17.92 -19.33 -6.22
#